data_AF-A0AAN6J6P5-F1
#
_entry.id   AF-A0AAN6J6P5-F1
#
_cell.length_a   1.000
_cell.length_b   1.000
_cell.length_c   1.000
_cell.angle_alpha   90.00
_cell.angle_beta   90.00
_cell.angle_gamma   90.00
#
_symmetry.space_group_name_H-M   'P 1'
#
loop_
_entity.id
_entity.type
_entity.pdbx_description
1 polymer ?
#
loop_
_entity_poly.entity_id
_entity_poly.type
_entity_poly.pdbx_seq_one_letter_code
_entity_poly.pdbx_strand_id
1 'polypeptide(L)'
;MAKATAIAEPQSFPESTSEITNSEKFFSFFQRAVTDLTQQINDLGSRGTSGVERADAVDHCQAGIMRLSDAVKDASSIIPAYDQRTYGDAIKALSNKLQESKALFAPRPKFAFKSCGSFAQKKNASALSLSDAAVLADQRRKGAPGYVPGSSAESSLAITPAQLRLPVPKRIDEESSSQPAAVKVDNRDGAHIILRPSAGHATSSGTLSNLRRCMVDMSSPASTDHSLAGLTLRNISDSLVICGHVSGAAHLTNVRNSVIVVASRQFRMHESQGCDVYLLSSGRPIIEDCTDVRFAPLPGLYMREEDHQLENQWREVDDFKWLRNEPSPNWKVLEEQQRVKEEMWRDVIPSGPGADVSDILRAVGLNAV
;
A
#
# COMPACT_ATOMS: atom_id res chain seq x y z
N MET A 1 44.06 20.82 -74.49
CA MET A 1 42.83 20.18 -75.00
C MET A 1 42.70 18.80 -74.39
N ALA A 2 41.69 18.59 -73.55
CA ALA A 2 40.92 17.34 -73.36
C ALA A 2 40.21 17.41 -72.01
N LYS A 3 38.87 17.49 -72.07
CA LYS A 3 37.92 17.42 -70.96
C LYS A 3 38.06 16.07 -70.24
N ALA A 4 38.11 16.08 -68.91
CA ALA A 4 37.75 14.92 -68.10
C ALA A 4 36.39 15.22 -67.43
N THR A 5 35.42 14.39 -67.83
CA THR A 5 34.01 14.39 -67.41
C THR A 5 33.87 14.12 -65.92
N ALA A 6 33.06 14.95 -65.25
CA ALA A 6 32.64 14.75 -63.87
C ALA A 6 31.72 13.51 -63.76
N ILE A 7 32.07 12.60 -62.85
CA ILE A 7 31.21 11.49 -62.43
C ILE A 7 30.33 12.03 -61.29
N ALA A 8 29.02 12.04 -61.52
CA ALA A 8 28.03 12.38 -60.50
C ALA A 8 27.86 11.22 -59.52
N GLU A 9 28.08 11.48 -58.23
CA GLU A 9 27.67 10.58 -57.15
C GLU A 9 26.15 10.60 -56.98
N PRO A 10 25.51 9.46 -56.68
CA PRO A 10 24.07 9.37 -56.52
C PRO A 10 23.64 9.98 -55.18
N GLN A 11 22.65 10.88 -55.26
CA GLN A 11 21.91 11.40 -54.11
C GLN A 11 21.18 10.24 -53.40
N SER A 12 21.60 9.91 -52.19
CA SER A 12 20.84 9.03 -51.29
C SER A 12 19.76 9.82 -50.57
N PHE A 13 18.51 9.53 -50.89
CA PHE A 13 17.37 9.87 -50.04
C PHE A 13 17.44 9.02 -48.76
N PRO A 14 17.24 9.58 -47.55
CA PRO A 14 17.05 8.75 -46.37
C PRO A 14 15.67 8.10 -46.44
N GLU A 15 15.64 6.79 -46.74
CA GLU A 15 14.49 5.94 -46.41
C GLU A 15 14.32 5.95 -44.90
N SER A 16 13.21 6.54 -44.44
CA SER A 16 12.75 6.47 -43.06
C SER A 16 12.27 5.06 -42.77
N THR A 17 13.19 4.15 -42.45
CA THR A 17 12.84 2.89 -41.79
C THR A 17 12.41 3.24 -40.37
N SER A 18 11.11 3.32 -40.13
CA SER A 18 10.53 3.41 -38.78
C SER A 18 10.92 2.17 -37.99
N GLU A 19 11.99 2.25 -37.21
CA GLU A 19 12.38 1.21 -36.26
C GLU A 19 11.24 1.03 -35.26
N ILE A 20 10.55 -0.12 -35.34
CA ILE A 20 9.47 -0.45 -34.39
C ILE A 20 10.08 -0.50 -33.00
N THR A 21 9.67 0.46 -32.18
CA THR A 21 10.16 0.64 -30.82
C THR A 21 9.73 -0.56 -29.96
N ASN A 22 10.51 -0.90 -28.91
CA ASN A 22 10.18 -2.02 -28.05
C ASN A 22 8.82 -1.85 -27.34
N SER A 23 8.37 -0.61 -27.13
CA SER A 23 7.03 -0.27 -26.63
C SER A 23 5.92 -0.61 -27.63
N GLU A 24 6.10 -0.35 -28.92
CA GLU A 24 5.12 -0.71 -29.97
C GLU A 24 4.99 -2.22 -30.15
N LYS A 25 6.11 -2.96 -30.02
CA LYS A 25 6.09 -4.43 -30.01
C LYS A 25 5.32 -4.96 -28.82
N PHE A 26 5.55 -4.40 -27.63
CA PHE A 26 4.84 -4.79 -26.42
C PHE A 26 3.35 -4.44 -26.50
N PHE A 27 3.00 -3.26 -27.02
CA PHE A 27 1.62 -2.85 -27.25
C PHE A 27 0.88 -3.82 -28.18
N SER A 28 1.51 -4.19 -29.30
CA SER A 28 0.94 -5.17 -30.25
C SER A 28 0.74 -6.54 -29.61
N PHE A 29 1.73 -6.99 -28.81
CA PHE A 29 1.62 -8.23 -28.03
C PHE A 29 0.46 -8.15 -27.01
N PHE A 30 0.37 -7.05 -26.27
CA PHE A 30 -0.65 -6.83 -25.24
C PHE A 30 -2.05 -6.83 -25.84
N GLN A 31 -2.26 -6.09 -26.93
CA GLN A 31 -3.54 -6.06 -27.64
C GLN A 31 -3.98 -7.44 -28.12
N ARG A 32 -3.04 -8.23 -28.67
CA ARG A 32 -3.32 -9.60 -29.09
C ARG A 32 -3.69 -10.48 -27.91
N ALA A 33 -2.92 -10.44 -26.83
CA ALA A 33 -3.17 -11.23 -25.63
C ALA A 33 -4.51 -10.88 -24.96
N VAL A 34 -4.88 -9.59 -24.90
CA VAL A 34 -6.18 -9.14 -24.40
C VAL A 34 -7.32 -9.64 -25.28
N THR A 35 -7.16 -9.58 -26.60
CA THR A 35 -8.17 -10.06 -27.55
C THR A 35 -8.38 -11.56 -27.42
N ASP A 36 -7.29 -12.33 -27.39
CA ASP A 36 -7.32 -13.79 -27.24
C ASP A 36 -7.97 -14.19 -25.90
N LEU A 37 -7.60 -13.55 -24.79
CA LEU A 37 -8.21 -13.81 -23.48
C LEU A 37 -9.69 -13.41 -23.44
N THR A 38 -10.06 -12.29 -24.05
CA THR A 38 -11.46 -11.86 -24.15
C THR A 38 -12.29 -12.89 -24.92
N GLN A 39 -11.76 -13.42 -26.02
CA GLN A 39 -12.41 -14.46 -26.80
C GLN A 39 -12.54 -15.76 -26.01
N GLN A 40 -11.46 -16.22 -25.35
CA GLN A 40 -11.50 -17.41 -24.51
C GLN A 40 -12.54 -17.29 -23.38
N ILE A 41 -12.65 -16.13 -22.74
CA ILE A 41 -13.65 -15.86 -21.70
C ILE A 41 -15.09 -15.90 -22.25
N ASN A 42 -15.32 -15.40 -23.47
CA ASN A 42 -16.62 -15.46 -24.13
C ASN A 42 -16.99 -16.91 -24.50
N ASP A 43 -16.01 -17.71 -24.93
CA ASP A 43 -16.19 -19.10 -25.33
C ASP A 43 -16.35 -20.07 -24.13
N LEU A 44 -16.18 -19.61 -22.89
CA LEU A 44 -16.44 -20.42 -21.68
C LEU A 44 -17.90 -20.92 -21.61
N GLY A 45 -18.83 -20.20 -22.25
CA GLY A 45 -20.24 -20.61 -22.36
C GLY A 45 -20.51 -21.67 -23.42
N SER A 46 -19.67 -21.75 -24.46
CA SER A 46 -19.81 -22.70 -25.57
C SER A 46 -18.95 -23.95 -25.40
N ARG A 47 -17.88 -23.88 -24.59
CA ARG A 47 -17.04 -25.01 -24.21
C ARG A 47 -17.73 -25.91 -23.18
N GLY A 48 -18.06 -27.13 -23.61
CA GLY A 48 -18.21 -28.32 -22.79
C GLY A 48 -19.44 -28.40 -21.88
N THR A 49 -20.30 -29.39 -22.09
CA THR A 49 -21.42 -29.75 -21.19
C THR A 49 -20.97 -30.29 -19.82
N SER A 50 -19.66 -30.43 -19.58
CA SER A 50 -19.07 -31.06 -18.40
C SER A 50 -18.42 -30.00 -17.48
N GLY A 51 -18.75 -30.01 -16.19
CA GLY A 51 -18.24 -29.03 -15.22
C GLY A 51 -16.72 -29.01 -15.04
N VAL A 52 -16.03 -30.12 -15.34
CA VAL A 52 -14.57 -30.25 -15.25
C VAL A 52 -13.86 -29.48 -16.38
N GLU A 53 -14.30 -29.68 -17.64
CA GLU A 53 -13.73 -28.98 -18.80
C GLU A 53 -13.89 -27.45 -18.69
N ARG A 54 -15.01 -27.00 -18.12
CA ARG A 54 -15.24 -25.58 -17.86
C ARG A 54 -14.34 -25.04 -16.74
N ALA A 55 -14.08 -25.83 -15.70
CA ALA A 55 -13.15 -25.44 -14.63
C ALA A 55 -11.73 -25.31 -15.18
N ASP A 56 -11.27 -26.29 -15.98
CA ASP A 56 -9.95 -26.24 -16.62
C ASP A 56 -9.81 -25.04 -17.58
N ALA A 57 -10.89 -24.70 -18.32
CA ALA A 57 -10.90 -23.53 -19.19
C ALA A 57 -10.87 -22.20 -18.41
N VAL A 58 -11.53 -22.13 -17.25
CA VAL A 58 -11.45 -20.98 -16.35
C VAL A 58 -10.04 -20.85 -15.79
N ASP A 59 -9.43 -21.93 -15.31
CA ASP A 59 -8.07 -21.94 -14.77
C ASP A 59 -7.05 -21.55 -15.85
N HIS A 60 -7.26 -21.97 -17.09
CA HIS A 60 -6.46 -21.55 -18.25
C HIS A 60 -6.54 -20.03 -18.48
N CYS A 61 -7.75 -19.45 -18.40
CA CYS A 61 -7.94 -18.00 -18.52
C CYS A 61 -7.28 -17.25 -17.34
N GLN A 62 -7.41 -17.77 -16.11
CA GLN A 62 -6.77 -17.18 -14.93
C GLN A 62 -5.24 -17.19 -15.07
N ALA A 63 -4.66 -18.31 -15.49
CA ALA A 63 -3.23 -18.42 -15.75
C ALA A 63 -2.76 -17.46 -16.86
N GLY A 64 -3.57 -17.28 -17.91
CA GLY A 64 -3.29 -16.33 -18.99
C GLY A 64 -3.31 -14.86 -18.52
N ILE A 65 -4.26 -14.48 -17.67
CA ILE A 65 -4.32 -13.15 -17.05
C ILE A 65 -3.11 -12.91 -16.14
N MET A 66 -2.70 -13.90 -15.35
CA MET A 66 -1.49 -13.79 -14.51
C MET A 66 -0.23 -13.59 -15.35
N ARG A 67 -0.04 -14.36 -16.43
CA ARG A 67 1.10 -14.19 -17.35
C ARG A 67 1.09 -12.81 -18.01
N LEU A 68 -0.08 -12.30 -18.38
CA LEU A 68 -0.20 -10.96 -18.97
C LEU A 68 0.18 -9.88 -17.94
N SER A 69 -0.22 -10.05 -16.68
CA SER A 69 0.17 -9.17 -15.58
C SER A 69 1.67 -9.19 -15.31
N ASP A 70 2.29 -10.38 -15.29
CA ASP A 70 3.73 -10.53 -15.09
C ASP A 70 4.51 -9.93 -16.28
N ALA A 71 4.05 -10.14 -17.51
CA ALA A 71 4.67 -9.53 -18.69
C ALA A 71 4.63 -7.99 -18.66
N VAL A 72 3.53 -7.38 -18.19
CA VAL A 72 3.43 -5.92 -18.01
C VAL A 72 4.38 -5.44 -16.91
N LYS A 73 4.54 -6.22 -15.84
CA LYS A 73 5.46 -5.90 -14.74
C LYS A 73 6.93 -6.00 -15.18
N ASP A 74 7.28 -7.04 -15.93
CA ASP A 74 8.64 -7.24 -16.43
C ASP A 74 9.02 -6.18 -17.47
N ALA A 75 8.05 -5.77 -18.30
CA ALA A 75 8.24 -4.72 -19.30
C ALA A 75 7.98 -3.30 -18.76
N SER A 76 7.74 -3.12 -17.46
CA SER A 76 7.42 -1.80 -16.89
C SER A 76 8.54 -0.77 -17.04
N SER A 77 9.77 -1.20 -17.27
CA SER A 77 10.91 -0.31 -17.56
C SER A 77 10.92 0.21 -19.00
N ILE A 78 10.20 -0.45 -19.90
CA ILE A 78 10.17 -0.18 -21.35
C ILE A 78 8.85 0.50 -21.75
N ILE A 79 7.80 0.32 -20.95
CA ILE A 79 6.46 0.84 -21.22
C ILE A 79 6.28 2.22 -20.56
N PRO A 80 5.75 3.24 -21.28
CA PRO A 80 5.38 4.53 -20.69
C PRO A 80 4.39 4.40 -19.52
N ALA A 81 4.50 5.26 -18.51
CA ALA A 81 3.64 5.22 -17.31
C ALA A 81 2.13 5.34 -17.63
N TYR A 82 1.77 6.06 -18.69
CA TYR A 82 0.38 6.15 -19.19
C TYR A 82 -0.13 4.79 -19.68
N ASP A 83 0.68 4.07 -20.45
CA ASP A 83 0.34 2.75 -20.97
C ASP A 83 0.32 1.70 -19.86
N GLN A 84 1.21 1.80 -18.86
CA GLN A 84 1.17 0.91 -17.68
C GLN A 84 -0.18 0.97 -16.93
N ARG A 85 -0.72 2.18 -16.75
CA ARG A 85 -2.04 2.36 -16.13
C ARG A 85 -3.13 1.76 -17.01
N THR A 86 -3.09 2.05 -18.31
CA THR A 86 -4.06 1.54 -19.30
C THR A 86 -4.06 0.01 -19.34
N TYR A 87 -2.89 -0.63 -19.35
CA TYR A 87 -2.73 -2.07 -19.31
C TYR A 87 -3.23 -2.66 -17.99
N GLY A 88 -2.93 -2.01 -16.86
CA GLY A 88 -3.41 -2.42 -15.55
C GLY A 88 -4.94 -2.40 -15.45
N ASP A 89 -5.59 -1.37 -15.99
CA ASP A 89 -7.05 -1.29 -16.00
C ASP A 89 -7.69 -2.29 -16.97
N ALA A 90 -7.07 -2.57 -18.12
CA ALA A 90 -7.50 -3.63 -19.02
C ALA A 90 -7.38 -5.04 -18.39
N ILE A 91 -6.32 -5.31 -17.62
CA ILE A 91 -6.14 -6.56 -16.87
C ILE A 91 -7.22 -6.71 -15.78
N LYS A 92 -7.53 -5.63 -15.04
CA LYS A 92 -8.64 -5.63 -14.07
C LYS A 92 -9.98 -5.91 -14.74
N ALA A 93 -10.24 -5.30 -15.90
CA ALA A 93 -11.47 -5.54 -16.65
C ALA A 93 -11.60 -7.01 -17.10
N LEU A 94 -10.51 -7.63 -17.58
CA LEU A 94 -10.49 -9.05 -17.92
C LEU A 94 -10.75 -9.95 -16.70
N SER A 95 -10.16 -9.63 -15.56
CA SER A 95 -10.36 -10.36 -14.30
C SER A 95 -11.83 -10.31 -13.84
N ASN A 96 -12.43 -9.11 -13.85
CA ASN A 96 -13.84 -8.92 -13.51
C ASN A 96 -14.75 -9.70 -14.47
N LYS A 97 -14.47 -9.64 -15.78
CA LYS A 97 -15.25 -10.37 -16.79
C LYS A 97 -15.17 -11.89 -16.61
N LEU A 98 -14.00 -12.41 -16.24
CA LEU A 98 -13.82 -13.83 -15.93
C LEU A 98 -14.59 -14.22 -14.66
N GLN A 99 -14.61 -13.37 -13.64
CA GLN A 99 -15.37 -13.59 -12.40
C GLN A 99 -16.89 -13.60 -12.65
N GLU A 100 -17.39 -12.67 -13.48
CA GLU A 100 -18.79 -12.64 -13.91
C GLU A 100 -19.17 -13.91 -14.69
N SER A 101 -18.33 -14.31 -15.65
CA SER A 101 -18.51 -15.55 -16.41
C SER A 101 -18.54 -16.78 -15.48
N LYS A 102 -17.60 -16.87 -14.53
CA LYS A 102 -17.57 -17.93 -13.51
C LYS A 102 -18.84 -17.95 -12.64
N ALA A 103 -19.37 -16.79 -12.26
CA ALA A 103 -20.59 -16.68 -11.45
C ALA A 103 -21.84 -17.11 -12.23
N LEU A 104 -21.90 -16.87 -13.54
CA LEU A 104 -23.00 -17.30 -14.42
C LEU A 104 -23.09 -18.84 -14.52
N PHE A 105 -21.95 -19.53 -14.43
CA PHE A 105 -21.88 -20.99 -14.53
C PHE A 105 -21.75 -21.70 -13.17
N ALA A 106 -21.78 -20.95 -12.06
CA ALA A 106 -21.76 -21.55 -10.73
C ALA A 106 -23.04 -22.38 -10.51
N PRO A 107 -22.93 -23.61 -9.95
CA PRO A 107 -24.10 -24.44 -9.66
C PRO A 107 -25.01 -23.68 -8.68
N ARG A 108 -26.24 -23.39 -9.11
CA ARG A 108 -27.23 -22.75 -8.23
C ARG A 108 -27.43 -23.63 -6.99
N PRO A 109 -27.44 -23.05 -5.77
CA PRO A 109 -27.66 -23.82 -4.56
C PRO A 109 -29.04 -24.50 -4.64
N LYS A 110 -29.07 -25.83 -4.69
CA LYS A 110 -30.29 -26.65 -4.84
C LYS A 110 -31.20 -26.68 -3.61
N PHE A 111 -30.98 -25.80 -2.63
CA PHE A 111 -31.81 -25.72 -1.42
C PHE A 111 -32.09 -24.26 -1.05
N ALA A 112 -32.77 -23.54 -1.94
CA ALA A 112 -33.45 -22.29 -1.58
C ALA A 112 -34.96 -22.55 -1.60
N PHE A 113 -35.54 -22.83 -0.43
CA PHE A 113 -36.99 -22.94 -0.28
C PHE A 113 -37.62 -21.58 -0.59
N LYS A 114 -38.28 -21.47 -1.74
CA LYS A 114 -39.12 -20.32 -2.08
C LYS A 114 -40.48 -20.47 -1.42
N SER A 115 -40.77 -19.64 -0.43
CA SER A 115 -42.12 -19.44 0.08
C SER A 115 -42.94 -18.67 -0.97
N CYS A 116 -43.81 -19.37 -1.69
CA CYS A 116 -44.93 -18.77 -2.42
C CYS A 116 -46.20 -19.10 -1.65
N GLY A 117 -46.89 -18.04 -1.22
CA GLY A 117 -48.21 -18.14 -0.57
C GLY A 117 -49.30 -18.59 -1.54
N SER A 118 -50.46 -18.90 -0.95
CA SER A 118 -51.70 -19.43 -1.54
C SER A 118 -51.71 -20.95 -1.79
N PHE A 119 -52.02 -21.73 -0.76
CA PHE A 119 -53.25 -22.53 -0.68
C PHE A 119 -53.35 -23.12 0.73
N ALA A 120 -54.50 -22.92 1.36
CA ALA A 120 -54.77 -23.35 2.72
C ALA A 120 -54.86 -24.88 2.83
N GLN A 121 -54.66 -25.35 4.07
CA GLN A 121 -55.35 -26.51 4.66
C GLN A 121 -54.61 -27.86 4.69
N LYS A 122 -53.69 -28.02 5.65
CA LYS A 122 -53.80 -28.97 6.78
C LYS A 122 -52.55 -28.87 7.66
N LYS A 123 -52.72 -28.33 8.87
CA LYS A 123 -51.70 -28.31 9.92
C LYS A 123 -51.58 -29.72 10.53
N ASN A 124 -50.40 -30.31 10.44
CA ASN A 124 -49.94 -31.28 11.45
C ASN A 124 -48.92 -30.57 12.34
N ALA A 125 -49.19 -30.63 13.64
CA ALA A 125 -48.42 -29.99 14.69
C ALA A 125 -47.08 -30.71 14.86
N SER A 126 -45.96 -30.02 14.57
CA SER A 126 -44.63 -30.13 15.21
C SER A 126 -43.55 -29.55 14.28
N ALA A 127 -43.42 -28.23 14.22
CA ALA A 127 -42.20 -27.54 13.77
C ALA A 127 -42.28 -26.08 14.22
N LEU A 128 -41.66 -25.76 15.35
CA LEU A 128 -41.52 -24.39 15.84
C LEU A 128 -40.45 -23.69 15.00
N SER A 129 -40.83 -22.66 14.25
CA SER A 129 -39.90 -21.79 13.52
C SER A 129 -39.23 -20.82 14.49
N LEU A 130 -37.91 -20.67 14.38
CA LEU A 130 -37.06 -19.77 15.19
C LEU A 130 -37.49 -18.29 15.15
N SER A 131 -38.37 -17.92 14.22
CA SER A 131 -38.94 -16.58 14.09
C SER A 131 -40.12 -16.26 15.03
N ASP A 132 -40.76 -17.26 15.65
CA ASP A 132 -41.87 -17.03 16.61
C ASP A 132 -41.38 -16.88 18.07
N ALA A 133 -40.17 -17.32 18.39
CA ALA A 133 -39.58 -17.19 19.74
C ALA A 133 -39.12 -15.76 20.06
N ALA A 134 -38.77 -14.96 19.05
CA ALA A 134 -38.33 -13.58 19.22
C ALA A 134 -39.49 -12.59 19.48
N VAL A 135 -40.71 -12.90 19.01
CA VAL A 135 -41.89 -12.04 19.19
C VAL A 135 -42.55 -12.25 20.57
N LEU A 136 -42.35 -13.41 21.21
CA LEU A 136 -42.84 -13.69 22.56
C LEU A 136 -41.94 -13.15 23.69
N ALA A 137 -40.68 -12.82 23.39
CA ALA A 137 -39.74 -12.25 24.37
C ALA A 137 -39.99 -10.75 24.66
N ASP A 138 -40.65 -10.03 23.74
CA ASP A 138 -40.83 -8.57 23.84
C ASP A 138 -42.21 -8.14 24.38
N GLN A 139 -43.11 -9.08 24.71
CA GLN A 139 -44.45 -8.79 25.26
C GLN A 139 -44.64 -9.11 26.75
N ARG A 140 -43.57 -9.40 27.52
CA ARG A 140 -43.65 -9.58 28.98
C ARG A 140 -42.91 -8.53 29.81
N ARG A 141 -42.76 -7.31 29.29
CA ARG A 141 -42.46 -6.10 30.10
C ARG A 141 -43.65 -5.14 30.08
N LYS A 142 -44.65 -5.37 30.95
CA LYS A 142 -45.56 -4.36 31.53
C LYS A 142 -46.61 -5.04 32.43
N GLY A 143 -46.53 -4.81 33.75
CA GLY A 143 -47.55 -5.19 34.75
C GLY A 143 -46.95 -5.76 36.06
N ALA A 144 -46.19 -4.99 36.85
CA ALA A 144 -46.64 -4.26 38.06
C ALA A 144 -46.28 -5.03 39.38
N PRO A 145 -46.38 -4.46 40.60
CA PRO A 145 -45.24 -3.88 41.33
C PRO A 145 -44.94 -4.52 42.71
N GLY A 146 -43.70 -4.32 43.17
CA GLY A 146 -43.35 -4.11 44.58
C GLY A 146 -43.11 -5.35 45.46
N TYR A 147 -41.84 -5.62 45.80
CA TYR A 147 -41.35 -5.92 47.16
C TYR A 147 -39.85 -6.27 47.11
N VAL A 148 -39.03 -5.61 47.95
CA VAL A 148 -37.67 -5.99 48.37
C VAL A 148 -37.78 -6.28 49.88
N PRO A 149 -37.04 -7.23 50.50
CA PRO A 149 -35.56 -7.17 50.59
C PRO A 149 -34.82 -8.54 50.80
N GLY A 150 -33.48 -8.52 50.85
CA GLY A 150 -32.73 -9.37 51.81
C GLY A 150 -31.62 -10.33 51.30
N SER A 151 -30.39 -9.83 51.30
CA SER A 151 -29.13 -10.39 51.85
C SER A 151 -28.83 -11.92 51.96
N SER A 152 -27.64 -12.26 51.44
CA SER A 152 -26.57 -13.10 52.04
C SER A 152 -26.57 -14.64 52.00
N ALA A 153 -25.41 -15.13 51.52
CA ALA A 153 -24.51 -16.14 52.09
C ALA A 153 -24.62 -17.63 51.70
N GLU A 154 -23.46 -18.13 51.23
CA GLU A 154 -22.88 -19.50 51.34
C GLU A 154 -23.61 -20.69 50.71
N SER A 155 -22.99 -21.85 50.45
CA SER A 155 -21.69 -22.30 49.92
C SER A 155 -21.79 -23.83 49.90
N SER A 156 -21.18 -24.48 48.90
CA SER A 156 -20.68 -25.87 48.91
C SER A 156 -21.68 -27.06 49.00
N LEU A 157 -21.55 -28.01 48.07
CA LEU A 157 -20.94 -29.32 48.33
C LEU A 157 -20.62 -30.03 46.99
N ALA A 158 -19.41 -30.59 46.93
CA ALA A 158 -18.84 -31.33 45.81
C ALA A 158 -18.87 -32.83 46.08
N ILE A 159 -19.01 -33.66 45.03
CA ILE A 159 -18.47 -35.03 44.98
C ILE A 159 -18.02 -35.34 43.54
N THR A 160 -16.72 -35.55 43.36
CA THR A 160 -16.06 -36.25 42.24
C THR A 160 -15.63 -37.65 42.69
N PRO A 161 -15.45 -38.62 41.77
CA PRO A 161 -14.09 -38.98 41.32
C PRO A 161 -14.03 -39.23 39.80
N ALA A 162 -13.14 -38.58 39.04
CA ALA A 162 -11.72 -38.88 38.83
C ALA A 162 -11.44 -40.20 38.05
N GLN A 163 -11.10 -40.07 36.76
CA GLN A 163 -9.91 -40.75 36.22
C GLN A 163 -9.35 -40.05 34.97
N LEU A 164 -8.02 -39.95 34.99
CA LEU A 164 -7.12 -39.16 34.14
C LEU A 164 -6.94 -39.75 32.73
N ARG A 165 -6.85 -38.88 31.72
CA ARG A 165 -5.70 -38.77 30.79
C ARG A 165 -5.85 -37.55 29.84
N LEU A 166 -4.92 -36.61 29.96
CA LEU A 166 -4.61 -35.49 29.04
C LEU A 166 -3.78 -35.98 27.84
N PRO A 167 -3.49 -35.16 26.79
CA PRO A 167 -3.94 -33.78 26.55
C PRO A 167 -4.67 -33.57 25.20
N VAL A 168 -5.53 -32.56 25.24
CA VAL A 168 -6.24 -31.92 24.13
C VAL A 168 -5.26 -31.05 23.31
N PRO A 169 -5.20 -31.15 21.97
CA PRO A 169 -4.80 -30.00 21.16
C PRO A 169 -6.02 -29.08 21.03
N LYS A 170 -5.95 -27.89 21.64
CA LYS A 170 -6.90 -26.82 21.36
C LYS A 170 -6.76 -26.47 19.88
N ARG A 171 -7.80 -26.72 19.08
CA ARG A 171 -7.93 -26.07 17.77
C ARG A 171 -8.16 -24.59 18.04
N ILE A 172 -7.11 -23.83 17.79
CA ILE A 172 -7.13 -22.40 17.61
C ILE A 172 -7.96 -22.18 16.35
N ASP A 173 -9.04 -21.41 16.43
CA ASP A 173 -9.64 -20.79 15.24
C ASP A 173 -8.63 -19.74 14.75
N GLU A 174 -7.67 -20.22 13.97
CA GLU A 174 -6.72 -19.45 13.18
C GLU A 174 -7.36 -19.22 11.80
N GLU A 175 -7.98 -18.06 11.61
CA GLU A 175 -8.06 -17.45 10.29
C GLU A 175 -6.86 -16.52 10.13
N SER A 176 -5.69 -17.13 9.97
CA SER A 176 -4.42 -16.51 9.63
C SER A 176 -4.34 -16.31 8.11
N SER A 177 -4.90 -15.21 7.61
CA SER A 177 -4.46 -14.66 6.32
C SER A 177 -3.13 -13.93 6.56
N SER A 178 -2.02 -14.62 6.34
CA SER A 178 -0.66 -14.09 6.47
C SER A 178 -0.31 -13.16 5.29
N GLN A 179 -0.91 -11.97 5.30
CA GLN A 179 -0.40 -10.80 4.57
C GLN A 179 0.60 -10.07 5.51
N PRO A 180 1.77 -9.60 5.04
CA PRO A 180 2.62 -8.74 5.85
C PRO A 180 1.84 -7.46 6.15
N ALA A 181 1.58 -7.19 7.44
CA ALA A 181 0.82 -6.01 7.84
C ALA A 181 1.62 -4.75 7.48
N ALA A 182 1.21 -4.07 6.39
CA ALA A 182 1.79 -2.80 5.96
C ALA A 182 1.41 -1.70 6.95
N VAL A 183 2.38 -0.86 7.33
CA VAL A 183 2.13 0.29 8.19
C VAL A 183 1.41 1.36 7.36
N LYS A 184 0.15 1.67 7.67
CA LYS A 184 -0.63 2.67 6.94
C LYS A 184 -1.20 3.73 7.89
N VAL A 185 -0.94 5.00 7.57
CA VAL A 185 -1.59 6.14 8.21
C VAL A 185 -2.17 7.04 7.13
N ASP A 186 -3.46 7.36 7.24
CA ASP A 186 -4.12 8.25 6.31
C ASP A 186 -5.09 9.23 6.97
N ASN A 187 -5.29 10.36 6.29
CA ASN A 187 -6.32 11.36 6.58
C ASN A 187 -6.29 11.90 8.02
N ARG A 188 -5.17 12.52 8.40
CA ARG A 188 -4.98 13.12 9.73
C ARG A 188 -4.62 14.59 9.62
N ASP A 189 -5.12 15.38 10.56
CA ASP A 189 -4.79 16.80 10.72
C ASP A 189 -4.49 17.09 12.20
N GLY A 190 -3.34 17.71 12.50
CA GLY A 190 -2.98 18.09 13.88
C GLY A 190 -2.63 16.92 14.79
N ALA A 191 -2.24 15.76 14.25
CA ALA A 191 -2.06 14.53 15.03
C ALA A 191 -0.60 14.27 15.42
N HIS A 192 -0.37 13.78 16.65
CA HIS A 192 0.89 13.19 17.09
C HIS A 192 0.77 11.66 17.02
N ILE A 193 1.58 11.02 16.17
CA ILE A 193 1.49 9.59 15.86
C ILE A 193 2.86 8.95 16.09
N ILE A 194 2.94 8.05 17.07
CA ILE A 194 4.14 7.26 17.32
C ILE A 194 3.82 5.80 16.96
N LEU A 195 4.49 5.28 15.94
CA LEU A 195 4.37 3.89 15.49
C LEU A 195 5.59 3.14 15.98
N ARG A 196 5.40 2.23 16.95
CA ARG A 196 6.43 1.28 17.37
C ARG A 196 6.26 0.00 16.54
N PRO A 197 7.18 -0.33 15.61
CA PRO A 197 7.11 -1.59 14.89
C PRO A 197 7.19 -2.73 15.91
N SER A 198 6.17 -3.60 15.96
CA SER A 198 6.24 -4.83 16.76
C SER A 198 7.04 -5.89 15.99
N ALA A 199 7.78 -6.76 16.68
CA ALA A 199 8.81 -7.66 16.15
C ALA A 199 8.42 -8.62 14.99
N GLY A 200 7.15 -8.67 14.57
CA GLY A 200 6.69 -9.45 13.41
C GLY A 200 6.73 -8.73 12.05
N HIS A 201 7.20 -7.48 11.98
CA HIS A 201 7.01 -6.60 10.80
C HIS A 201 8.29 -6.28 10.01
N ALA A 202 9.36 -7.07 10.17
CA ALA A 202 10.72 -6.80 9.66
C ALA A 202 10.87 -6.65 8.12
N THR A 203 9.78 -6.71 7.35
CA THR A 203 9.75 -6.51 5.89
C THR A 203 8.51 -5.74 5.41
N SER A 204 7.77 -5.09 6.31
CA SER A 204 6.56 -4.37 5.93
C SER A 204 6.88 -3.06 5.18
N SER A 205 6.05 -2.70 4.20
CA SER A 205 6.10 -1.38 3.58
C SER A 205 5.28 -0.38 4.38
N GLY A 206 5.75 0.87 4.43
CA GLY A 206 5.05 1.99 5.06
C GLY A 206 4.34 2.87 4.03
N THR A 207 3.12 3.30 4.31
CA THR A 207 2.38 4.29 3.51
C THR A 207 1.77 5.35 4.41
N LEU A 208 2.20 6.60 4.25
CA LEU A 208 1.60 7.76 4.91
C LEU A 208 0.95 8.65 3.85
N SER A 209 -0.32 9.00 4.03
CA SER A 209 -1.02 9.81 3.03
C SER A 209 -2.02 10.81 3.60
N ASN A 210 -2.20 11.94 2.93
CA ASN A 210 -3.16 12.98 3.30
C ASN A 210 -2.98 13.42 4.78
N LEU A 211 -1.77 13.86 5.11
CA LEU A 211 -1.42 14.33 6.45
C LEU A 211 -1.20 15.84 6.43
N ARG A 212 -1.75 16.54 7.42
CA ARG A 212 -1.56 17.98 7.59
C ARG A 212 -1.21 18.30 9.04
N ARG A 213 -0.23 19.17 9.29
CA ARG A 213 0.15 19.58 10.66
C ARG A 213 0.35 18.40 11.61
N CYS A 214 0.96 17.32 11.12
CA CYS A 214 1.16 16.10 11.89
C CYS A 214 2.61 15.95 12.31
N MET A 215 2.81 15.34 13.47
CA MET A 215 4.08 14.74 13.86
C MET A 215 3.92 13.23 13.77
N VAL A 216 4.72 12.58 12.92
CA VAL A 216 4.74 11.13 12.79
C VAL A 216 6.13 10.62 13.09
N ASP A 217 6.25 9.74 14.08
CA ASP A 217 7.48 9.04 14.41
C ASP A 217 7.29 7.53 14.23
N MET A 218 8.00 6.98 13.27
CA MET A 218 8.08 5.54 12.98
C MET A 218 9.46 4.96 13.32
N SER A 219 10.36 5.79 13.84
CA SER A 219 11.66 5.33 14.30
C SER A 219 11.50 4.63 15.65
N SER A 220 12.07 3.44 15.77
CA SER A 220 12.22 2.78 17.07
C SER A 220 13.68 2.92 17.49
N PRO A 221 14.02 3.86 18.39
CA PRO A 221 15.39 4.02 18.87
C PRO A 221 15.90 2.81 19.67
N ALA A 222 15.01 1.87 20.05
CA ALA A 222 15.33 0.73 20.92
C ALA A 222 15.55 -0.60 20.17
N SER A 223 15.35 -0.67 18.85
CA SER A 223 15.44 -1.91 18.10
C SER A 223 16.17 -1.72 16.76
N THR A 224 17.38 -2.27 16.67
CA THR A 224 18.20 -2.33 15.45
C THR A 224 17.60 -3.19 14.34
N ASP A 225 16.56 -3.97 14.62
CA ASP A 225 16.09 -5.06 13.76
C ASP A 225 14.82 -4.76 12.94
N HIS A 226 14.42 -3.49 12.86
CA HIS A 226 13.19 -3.07 12.17
C HIS A 226 13.49 -2.01 11.11
N SER A 227 13.62 -2.45 9.86
CA SER A 227 13.71 -1.60 8.69
C SER A 227 12.50 -1.85 7.79
N LEU A 228 11.88 -0.79 7.27
CA LEU A 228 10.78 -0.92 6.32
C LEU A 228 11.31 -1.40 4.97
N ALA A 229 10.61 -2.30 4.29
CA ALA A 229 11.01 -2.74 2.96
C ALA A 229 10.90 -1.62 1.91
N GLY A 230 9.98 -0.68 2.11
CA GLY A 230 9.76 0.47 1.24
C GLY A 230 8.85 1.48 1.93
N LEU A 231 8.92 2.74 1.50
CA LEU A 231 8.15 3.82 2.08
C LEU A 231 7.49 4.66 0.98
N THR A 232 6.20 4.97 1.16
CA THR A 232 5.46 5.90 0.30
C THR A 232 4.86 7.01 1.15
N LEU A 233 5.23 8.25 0.86
CA LEU A 233 4.66 9.46 1.46
C LEU A 233 3.92 10.25 0.38
N ARG A 234 2.63 10.52 0.59
CA ARG A 234 1.79 11.19 -0.43
C ARG A 234 0.89 12.27 0.15
N ASN A 235 0.84 13.44 -0.46
CA ASN A 235 -0.06 14.53 -0.04
C ASN A 235 0.16 14.88 1.45
N ILE A 236 1.36 15.33 1.79
CA ILE A 236 1.72 15.71 3.16
C ILE A 236 2.03 17.20 3.20
N SER A 237 1.50 17.91 4.19
CA SER A 237 1.70 19.36 4.33
C SER A 237 1.96 19.77 5.77
N ASP A 238 2.83 20.76 5.97
CA ASP A 238 3.07 21.39 7.27
C ASP A 238 3.42 20.37 8.38
N SER A 239 4.11 19.27 8.05
CA SER A 239 4.28 18.11 8.95
C SER A 239 5.73 17.73 9.18
N LEU A 240 6.00 17.08 10.33
CA LEU A 240 7.26 16.42 10.65
C LEU A 240 7.07 14.91 10.54
N VAL A 241 7.89 14.24 9.72
CA VAL A 241 7.81 12.79 9.52
C VAL A 241 9.18 12.16 9.74
N ILE A 242 9.32 11.40 10.82
CA ILE A 242 10.49 10.59 11.15
C ILE A 242 10.21 9.15 10.75
N CYS A 243 10.93 8.69 9.73
CA CYS A 243 10.62 7.43 9.04
C CYS A 243 11.42 6.23 9.57
N GLY A 244 12.57 6.49 10.19
CA GLY A 244 13.56 5.45 10.50
C GLY A 244 14.25 4.91 9.24
N HIS A 245 14.67 3.64 9.30
CA HIS A 245 15.40 2.97 8.22
C HIS A 245 14.47 2.28 7.22
N VAL A 246 14.76 2.48 5.94
CA VAL A 246 14.07 1.88 4.81
C VAL A 246 15.09 1.07 4.00
N SER A 247 14.96 -0.25 4.01
CA SER A 247 15.82 -1.16 3.27
C SER A 247 15.67 -1.06 1.75
N GLY A 248 14.62 -0.40 1.26
CA GLY A 248 14.36 -0.16 -0.16
C GLY A 248 14.30 1.32 -0.51
N ALA A 249 13.31 1.67 -1.33
CA ALA A 249 13.10 3.03 -1.81
C ALA A 249 12.09 3.80 -0.95
N ALA A 250 12.40 5.07 -0.69
CA ALA A 250 11.49 6.07 -0.16
C ALA A 250 10.95 6.93 -1.32
N HIS A 251 9.65 6.84 -1.56
CA HIS A 251 8.95 7.61 -2.60
C HIS A 251 8.09 8.69 -1.94
N LEU A 252 8.36 9.93 -2.28
CA LEU A 252 7.65 11.10 -1.78
C LEU A 252 6.94 11.77 -2.95
N THR A 253 5.66 12.08 -2.80
CA THR A 253 4.89 12.78 -3.84
C THR A 253 3.99 13.82 -3.22
N ASN A 254 4.04 15.04 -3.75
CA ASN A 254 3.22 16.16 -3.27
C ASN A 254 3.39 16.39 -1.76
N VAL A 255 4.64 16.56 -1.33
CA VAL A 255 5.01 16.93 0.04
C VAL A 255 5.33 18.42 0.08
N ARG A 256 4.74 19.18 1.01
CA ARG A 256 4.87 20.64 1.06
C ARG A 256 5.19 21.13 2.46
N ASN A 257 6.09 22.10 2.57
CA ASN A 257 6.40 22.79 3.84
C ASN A 257 6.59 21.80 4.99
N SER A 258 7.38 20.76 4.78
CA SER A 258 7.47 19.63 5.72
C SER A 258 8.92 19.24 5.97
N VAL A 259 9.16 18.67 7.14
CA VAL A 259 10.47 18.13 7.54
C VAL A 259 10.39 16.61 7.48
N ILE A 260 11.26 16.01 6.68
CA ILE A 260 11.35 14.56 6.50
C ILE A 260 12.69 14.06 7.02
N VAL A 261 12.66 13.05 7.88
CA VAL A 261 13.86 12.38 8.42
C VAL A 261 13.81 10.92 8.01
N VAL A 262 14.77 10.46 7.20
CA VAL A 262 14.76 9.10 6.66
C VAL A 262 16.17 8.59 6.34
N ALA A 263 16.41 7.32 6.67
CA ALA A 263 17.54 6.54 6.16
C ALA A 263 17.01 5.59 5.08
N SER A 264 17.56 5.61 3.88
CA SER A 264 17.07 4.75 2.78
C SER A 264 18.18 4.37 1.80
N ARG A 265 17.95 3.35 0.96
CA ARG A 265 18.90 3.04 -0.14
C ARG A 265 18.66 3.89 -1.36
N GLN A 266 17.41 4.29 -1.61
CA GLN A 266 17.00 5.10 -2.73
C GLN A 266 15.99 6.14 -2.26
N PHE A 267 16.21 7.40 -2.61
CA PHE A 267 15.30 8.50 -2.30
C PHE A 267 14.76 9.09 -3.61
N ARG A 268 13.44 9.18 -3.73
CA ARG A 268 12.76 9.80 -4.88
C ARG A 268 11.68 10.75 -4.40
N MET A 269 11.69 11.98 -4.91
CA MET A 269 10.72 13.01 -4.52
C MET A 269 10.14 13.70 -5.76
N HIS A 270 8.82 13.82 -5.80
CA HIS A 270 8.06 14.34 -6.93
C HIS A 270 7.07 15.43 -6.50
N GLU A 271 6.84 16.45 -7.32
CA GLU A 271 5.77 17.47 -7.14
C GLU A 271 5.81 18.17 -5.75
N SER A 272 6.99 18.36 -5.17
CA SER A 272 7.13 18.76 -3.77
C SER A 272 7.78 20.13 -3.60
N GLN A 273 7.47 20.83 -2.49
CA GLN A 273 7.89 22.22 -2.33
C GLN A 273 8.26 22.58 -0.89
N GLY A 274 9.33 23.36 -0.69
CA GLY A 274 9.66 23.96 0.60
C GLY A 274 9.92 22.92 1.69
N CYS A 275 10.65 21.86 1.36
CA CYS A 275 10.86 20.72 2.26
C CYS A 275 12.29 20.63 2.77
N ASP A 276 12.44 20.30 4.05
CA ASP A 276 13.74 19.96 4.65
C ASP A 276 13.86 18.45 4.77
N VAL A 277 14.86 17.88 4.13
CA VAL A 277 15.08 16.44 4.07
C VAL A 277 16.39 16.09 4.75
N TYR A 278 16.28 15.50 5.94
CA TYR A 278 17.40 14.91 6.67
C TYR A 278 17.57 13.47 6.22
N LEU A 279 18.65 13.20 5.48
CA LEU A 279 18.81 11.99 4.70
C LEU A 279 20.13 11.26 4.99
N LEU A 280 20.00 9.95 5.15
CA LEU A 280 21.08 9.01 4.89
C LEU A 280 20.70 8.22 3.63
N SER A 281 21.54 8.27 2.60
CA SER A 281 21.29 7.55 1.35
C SER A 281 22.54 6.89 0.79
N SER A 282 22.46 5.60 0.48
CA SER A 282 23.53 4.87 -0.23
C SER A 282 23.63 5.26 -1.71
N GLY A 283 22.55 5.81 -2.27
CA GLY A 283 22.46 6.25 -3.66
C GLY A 283 22.16 7.74 -3.75
N ARG A 284 22.40 8.34 -4.92
CA ARG A 284 22.05 9.73 -5.21
C ARG A 284 20.53 9.95 -5.11
N PRO A 285 20.06 10.94 -4.32
CA PRO A 285 18.65 11.29 -4.27
C PRO A 285 18.18 11.84 -5.62
N ILE A 286 16.95 11.50 -6.03
CA ILE A 286 16.37 11.99 -7.29
C ILE A 286 15.17 12.87 -6.97
N ILE A 287 15.11 14.04 -7.59
CA ILE A 287 13.94 14.94 -7.52
C ILE A 287 13.37 15.24 -8.90
N GLU A 288 12.07 15.50 -8.98
CA GLU A 288 11.35 15.86 -10.20
C GLU A 288 10.16 16.78 -9.85
N ASP A 289 9.94 17.85 -10.61
CA ASP A 289 8.89 18.85 -10.33
C ASP A 289 8.92 19.41 -8.89
N CYS A 290 10.12 19.56 -8.34
CA CYS A 290 10.34 20.05 -6.99
C CYS A 290 10.81 21.51 -6.99
N THR A 291 10.55 22.23 -5.90
CA THR A 291 11.06 23.61 -5.70
C THR A 291 11.43 23.87 -4.23
N ASP A 292 12.53 24.58 -3.99
CA ASP A 292 13.05 24.89 -2.63
C ASP A 292 13.14 23.66 -1.71
N VAL A 293 13.71 22.57 -2.21
CA VAL A 293 14.03 21.38 -1.40
C VAL A 293 15.42 21.53 -0.80
N ARG A 294 15.57 21.29 0.51
CA ARG A 294 16.83 21.48 1.21
C ARG A 294 17.26 20.18 1.85
N PHE A 295 18.45 19.69 1.53
CA PHE A 295 18.96 18.43 2.07
C PHE A 295 19.94 18.67 3.22
N ALA A 296 19.92 17.79 4.21
CA ALA A 296 20.79 17.79 5.38
C ALA A 296 21.24 16.34 5.69
N PRO A 297 22.37 16.14 6.39
CA PRO A 297 22.73 14.79 6.83
C PRO A 297 21.72 14.31 7.89
N LEU A 298 21.51 12.99 7.96
CA LEU A 298 20.72 12.39 9.03
C LEU A 298 21.27 12.78 10.42
N PRO A 299 20.42 13.16 11.39
CA PRO A 299 20.85 13.43 12.77
C PRO A 299 21.48 12.20 13.41
N GLY A 300 22.46 12.42 14.29
CA GLY A 300 23.22 11.34 14.93
C GLY A 300 22.33 10.39 15.73
N LEU A 301 21.27 10.92 16.36
CA LEU A 301 20.26 10.16 17.10
C LEU A 301 19.58 9.06 16.27
N TYR A 302 19.46 9.25 14.95
CA TYR A 302 18.80 8.30 14.05
C TYR A 302 19.79 7.47 13.22
N MET A 303 21.11 7.64 13.42
CA MET A 303 22.14 6.80 12.80
C MET A 303 22.37 5.52 13.59
N ARG A 304 22.60 4.41 12.89
CA ARG A 304 23.08 3.14 13.46
C ARG A 304 24.59 3.04 13.33
N GLU A 305 25.21 2.18 14.13
CA GLU A 305 26.65 1.89 14.05
C GLU A 305 27.09 1.44 12.64
N GLU A 306 26.25 0.67 11.95
CA GLU A 306 26.49 0.20 10.57
C GLU A 306 26.46 1.35 9.54
N ASP A 307 25.71 2.42 9.82
CA ASP A 307 25.54 3.54 8.89
C ASP A 307 26.81 4.41 8.79
N HIS A 308 27.65 4.42 9.84
CA HIS A 308 28.89 5.19 9.84
C HIS A 308 29.91 4.72 8.79
N GLN A 309 29.78 3.48 8.32
CA GLN A 309 30.64 2.90 7.29
C GLN A 309 30.10 3.11 5.87
N LEU A 310 28.85 3.57 5.74
CA LEU A 310 28.21 3.78 4.46
C LEU A 310 28.63 5.12 3.84
N GLU A 311 28.90 5.12 2.54
CA GLU A 311 29.05 6.35 1.78
C GLU A 311 27.70 7.05 1.66
N ASN A 312 27.57 8.21 2.32
CA ASN A 312 26.32 8.96 2.37
C ASN A 312 26.24 10.00 1.25
N GLN A 313 25.43 9.72 0.23
CA GLN A 313 25.29 10.53 -1.00
C GLN A 313 24.20 11.60 -0.92
N TRP A 314 23.72 11.97 0.27
CA TRP A 314 22.63 12.94 0.44
C TRP A 314 22.87 14.32 -0.22
N ARG A 315 24.14 14.70 -0.46
CA ARG A 315 24.52 15.98 -1.10
C ARG A 315 24.52 15.92 -2.63
N GLU A 316 24.42 14.73 -3.23
CA GLU A 316 24.53 14.53 -4.67
C GLU A 316 23.14 14.28 -5.28
N VAL A 317 22.33 15.35 -5.38
CA VAL A 317 20.93 15.23 -5.81
C VAL A 317 20.81 15.41 -7.32
N ASP A 318 20.20 14.42 -7.98
CA ASP A 318 19.88 14.45 -9.41
C ASP A 318 18.49 15.08 -9.61
N ASP A 319 18.43 16.26 -10.24
CA ASP A 319 17.17 16.89 -10.64
C ASP A 319 16.82 16.53 -12.09
N PHE A 320 15.85 15.64 -12.24
CA PHE A 320 15.59 14.95 -13.51
C PHE A 320 15.03 15.87 -14.60
N LYS A 321 14.36 16.97 -14.22
CA LYS A 321 13.80 17.94 -15.18
C LYS A 321 14.72 19.11 -15.45
N TRP A 322 15.84 19.21 -14.73
CA TRP A 322 16.84 20.25 -14.96
C TRP A 322 17.85 19.83 -16.02
N LEU A 323 17.51 20.06 -17.29
CA LEU A 323 18.35 19.70 -18.44
C LEU A 323 19.48 20.70 -18.76
N ARG A 324 19.80 21.60 -17.83
CA ARG A 324 20.81 22.66 -18.02
C ARG A 324 22.12 22.27 -17.34
N ASN A 325 23.24 22.77 -17.85
CA ASN A 325 24.58 22.48 -17.32
C ASN A 325 24.90 23.21 -15.99
N GLU A 326 24.08 24.20 -15.60
CA GLU A 326 24.24 24.92 -14.34
C GLU A 326 23.60 24.16 -13.18
N PRO A 327 23.98 24.43 -11.92
CA PRO A 327 23.34 23.81 -10.76
C PRO A 327 21.83 24.05 -10.74
N SER A 328 21.04 23.04 -10.41
CA SER A 328 19.58 23.19 -10.29
C SER A 328 19.23 24.20 -9.18
N PRO A 329 18.33 25.17 -9.44
CA PRO A 329 17.83 26.08 -8.40
C PRO A 329 16.76 25.43 -7.51
N ASN A 330 16.28 24.23 -7.86
CA ASN A 330 15.15 23.58 -7.20
C ASN A 330 15.54 22.93 -5.87
N TRP A 331 16.84 22.74 -5.64
CA TRP A 331 17.34 22.21 -4.39
C TRP A 331 18.64 22.89 -3.95
N LYS A 332 18.96 22.75 -2.66
CA LYS A 332 20.23 23.20 -2.08
C LYS A 332 20.58 22.37 -0.85
N VAL A 333 21.81 22.52 -0.37
CA VAL A 333 22.18 22.04 0.96
C VAL A 333 21.58 22.96 2.02
N LEU A 334 21.00 22.38 3.06
CA LEU A 334 20.55 23.11 4.23
C LEU A 334 21.78 23.52 5.07
N GLU A 335 21.93 24.82 5.26
CA GLU A 335 23.04 25.41 6.01
C GLU A 335 23.03 24.96 7.47
N GLU A 336 24.22 24.77 8.06
CA GLU A 336 24.35 24.23 9.42
C GLU A 336 23.61 25.05 10.48
N GLN A 337 23.54 26.37 10.32
CA GLN A 337 22.86 27.26 11.25
C GLN A 337 21.33 27.17 11.16
N GLN A 338 20.81 26.67 10.02
CA GLN A 338 19.38 26.47 9.79
C GLN A 338 18.92 25.05 10.16
N ARG A 339 19.86 24.13 10.41
CA ARG A 339 19.53 22.76 10.81
C ARG A 339 18.96 22.75 12.23
N VAL A 340 18.02 21.84 12.45
CA VAL A 340 17.52 21.50 13.78
C VAL A 340 18.67 20.90 14.58
N LYS A 341 18.94 21.46 15.75
CA LYS A 341 20.07 21.06 16.60
C LYS A 341 19.82 19.68 17.25
N GLU A 342 20.89 18.98 17.57
CA GLU A 342 20.84 17.62 18.14
C GLU A 342 20.02 17.55 19.43
N GLU A 343 20.12 18.56 20.30
CA GLU A 343 19.33 18.66 21.53
C GLU A 343 17.82 18.68 21.25
N MET A 344 17.36 19.25 20.13
CA MET A 344 15.94 19.31 19.80
C MET A 344 15.39 17.95 19.37
N TRP A 345 16.19 17.18 18.62
CA TRP A 345 15.88 15.79 18.23
C TRP A 345 15.76 14.87 19.43
N ARG A 346 16.55 15.11 20.49
CA ARG A 346 16.56 14.28 21.69
C ARG A 346 15.52 14.70 22.72
N ASP A 347 15.38 16.00 22.97
CA ASP A 347 14.74 16.50 24.18
C ASP A 347 13.32 17.05 23.89
N VAL A 348 13.05 17.54 22.67
CA VAL A 348 11.79 18.23 22.33
C VAL A 348 10.90 17.39 21.43
N ILE A 349 11.47 16.73 20.42
CA ILE A 349 10.70 15.98 19.42
C ILE A 349 10.11 14.67 19.97
N PRO A 350 10.82 13.88 20.80
CA PRO A 350 10.27 12.66 21.39
C PRO A 350 9.28 12.90 22.53
N SER A 351 8.96 14.18 22.84
CA SER A 351 8.13 14.54 23.98
C SER A 351 6.87 13.69 24.01
N GLY A 352 6.59 13.08 25.16
CA GLY A 352 5.56 12.04 25.31
C GLY A 352 4.12 12.49 24.97
N PRO A 353 3.11 11.65 25.24
CA PRO A 353 1.71 11.80 24.77
C PRO A 353 0.92 13.07 25.18
N GLY A 354 1.56 14.14 25.65
CA GLY A 354 0.93 15.42 26.01
C GLY A 354 1.63 16.67 25.46
N ALA A 355 2.67 16.54 24.62
CA ALA A 355 3.26 17.70 23.95
C ALA A 355 2.37 18.18 22.80
N ASP A 356 2.21 19.51 22.69
CA ASP A 356 1.44 20.12 21.62
C ASP A 356 2.18 19.96 20.29
N VAL A 357 1.48 19.44 19.28
CA VAL A 357 2.05 19.20 17.94
C VAL A 357 2.53 20.52 17.34
N SER A 358 1.79 21.60 17.55
CA SER A 358 2.14 22.92 17.01
C SER A 358 3.47 23.43 17.57
N ASP A 359 3.75 23.19 18.85
CA ASP A 359 5.02 23.56 19.47
C ASP A 359 6.18 22.74 18.92
N ILE A 360 5.98 21.43 18.69
CA ILE A 360 6.98 20.56 18.05
C ILE A 360 7.27 21.01 16.61
N LEU A 361 6.23 21.31 15.83
CA LEU A 361 6.36 21.79 14.45
C LEU A 361 7.08 23.15 14.41
N ARG A 362 6.76 24.07 15.33
CA ARG A 362 7.44 25.35 15.45
C ARG A 362 8.91 25.19 15.82
N ALA A 363 9.24 24.22 16.67
CA ALA A 363 10.60 23.90 17.07
C ALA A 363 11.48 23.44 15.89
N VAL A 364 10.89 22.83 14.87
CA VAL A 364 11.58 22.44 13.62
C VAL A 364 11.44 23.49 12.51
N GLY A 365 10.93 24.69 12.81
CA GLY A 365 10.83 25.79 11.85
C GLY A 365 9.59 25.75 10.95
N LEU A 366 8.61 24.91 11.26
CA LEU A 366 7.33 24.87 10.55
C LEU A 366 6.32 25.80 11.22
N ASN A 367 5.75 26.72 10.45
CA ASN A 367 4.71 27.63 10.95
C ASN A 367 3.37 26.89 10.93
N ALA A 368 2.88 26.48 12.10
CA ALA A 368 1.51 26.00 12.25
C ALA A 368 0.55 27.20 12.15
N VAL A 369 0.09 27.52 10.94
CA VAL A 369 -1.00 28.50 10.70
C VAL A 369 -2.35 27.80 10.67
#